data_AF-A0A8B9AC40-F1
#
_entry.id   AF-A0A8B9AC40-F1
#
_cell.length_a   1.000
_cell.length_b   1.000
_cell.length_c   1.000
_cell.angle_alpha   90.00
_cell.angle_beta   90.00
_cell.angle_gamma   90.00
#
_symmetry.space_group_name_H-M   'P 1'
#
loop_
_entity.id
_entity.type
_entity.pdbx_description
1 polymer ?
#
loop_
_entity_poly.entity_id
_entity_poly.type
_entity_poly.pdbx_seq_one_letter_code
_entity_poly.pdbx_strand_id
1 'polypeptide(L)'
;MRLKDYVCNRAYLEGSIAEGYIAEECLTFCLRYLEGVETVFNRPPRNCDIIENADVYKFSSGGRVLEKVESVVLDQKSLAQAHRYVLLHSDIISESRREFLIAQRSLNHNIRPTPRIEQRWLVELFPEWLFKQVRCLIY
;
A
#
# COMPACT_ATOMS: atom_id res chain seq x y z
N MET A 1 17.91 18.11 -4.54
CA MET A 1 19.02 19.05 -4.27
C MET A 1 19.59 19.49 -5.60
N ARG A 2 19.38 20.75 -6.00
CA ARG A 2 19.89 21.29 -7.26
C ARG A 2 20.86 22.43 -6.96
N LEU A 3 22.10 22.08 -6.60
CA LEU A 3 23.17 23.05 -6.38
C LEU A 3 23.38 23.97 -7.61
N LYS A 4 23.14 23.40 -8.80
CA LYS A 4 23.22 24.10 -10.08
C LYS A 4 22.23 25.26 -10.21
N ASP A 5 21.11 25.23 -9.48
CA ASP A 5 20.07 26.25 -9.58
C ASP A 5 20.43 27.53 -8.82
N TYR A 6 21.36 27.47 -7.85
CA TYR A 6 21.84 28.65 -7.09
C TYR A 6 23.03 29.37 -7.75
N VAL A 7 23.53 28.88 -8.88
CA VAL A 7 24.67 29.47 -9.60
C VAL A 7 24.18 30.60 -10.51
N CYS A 8 23.73 31.69 -9.89
CA CYS A 8 23.28 32.92 -10.53
C CYS A 8 24.44 33.82 -10.98
N ASN A 9 25.59 33.75 -10.29
CA ASN A 9 26.81 34.46 -10.65
C ASN A 9 27.97 33.48 -10.88
N ARG A 10 28.42 33.39 -12.14
CA ARG A 10 29.52 32.50 -12.55
C ARG A 10 30.91 33.03 -12.20
N ALA A 11 31.04 34.33 -11.91
CA ALA A 11 32.31 34.93 -11.51
C ALA A 11 32.67 34.64 -10.04
N TYR A 12 31.67 34.36 -9.20
CA TYR A 12 31.83 34.04 -7.78
C TYR A 12 30.91 32.87 -7.41
N LEU A 13 31.36 31.65 -7.72
CA LEU A 13 30.54 30.44 -7.63
C LEU A 13 30.12 30.14 -6.18
N GLU A 14 31.07 30.19 -5.25
CA GLU A 14 30.83 29.89 -3.84
C GLU A 14 29.90 30.94 -3.20
N GLY A 15 30.16 32.22 -3.50
CA GLY A 15 29.32 33.33 -3.04
C GLY A 15 27.88 33.23 -3.56
N SER A 16 27.73 32.95 -4.86
CA SER A 16 26.41 32.79 -5.48
C SER A 16 25.60 31.63 -4.88
N ILE A 17 26.26 30.51 -4.60
CA ILE A 17 25.61 29.35 -3.97
C ILE A 17 25.17 29.69 -2.54
N ALA A 18 26.06 30.32 -1.76
CA ALA A 18 25.75 30.72 -0.39
C ALA A 18 24.58 31.71 -0.34
N GLU A 19 24.56 32.71 -1.22
CA GLU A 19 23.46 33.67 -1.35
C GLU A 19 22.15 32.99 -1.74
N GLY A 20 22.17 32.10 -2.73
CA GLY A 20 20.98 31.36 -3.16
C GLY A 20 20.40 30.49 -2.05
N TYR A 21 21.25 29.85 -1.25
CA TYR A 21 20.84 29.06 -0.09
C TYR A 21 20.21 29.94 1.00
N ILE A 22 20.84 31.07 1.34
CA ILE A 22 20.30 32.01 2.32
C ILE A 22 18.93 32.53 1.88
N ALA A 23 18.79 32.90 0.60
CA ALA A 23 17.53 33.38 0.06
C ALA A 23 16.42 32.29 0.13
N GLU A 24 16.74 31.04 -0.21
CA GLU A 24 15.79 29.93 -0.12
C GLU A 24 15.35 29.65 1.33
N GLU A 25 16.28 29.61 2.28
CA GLU A 25 15.96 29.41 3.70
C GLU A 25 15.10 30.56 4.25
N CYS A 26 15.43 31.82 3.93
CA CYS A 26 14.63 32.97 4.33
C CYS A 26 13.21 32.92 3.75
N LEU A 27 13.07 32.60 2.46
CA LEU A 27 11.76 32.46 1.82
C LEU A 27 10.98 31.30 2.44
N THR A 28 11.62 30.16 2.64
CA THR A 28 11.03 28.98 3.30
C THR A 28 10.52 29.31 4.70
N PHE A 29 11.30 30.06 5.49
CA PHE A 29 10.90 30.52 6.81
C PHE A 29 9.69 31.47 6.73
N CYS A 30 9.75 32.50 5.89
CA CYS A 30 8.66 33.46 5.71
C CYS A 30 7.36 32.79 5.25
N LEU A 31 7.44 31.81 4.34
CA LEU A 31 6.28 31.07 3.80
C LEU A 31 5.50 30.30 4.87
N ARG A 32 6.09 29.99 6.03
CA ARG A 32 5.37 29.36 7.15
C ARG A 32 4.39 30.30 7.85
N TYR A 33 4.62 31.61 7.75
CA TYR A 33 3.85 32.64 8.44
C TYR A 33 3.00 33.50 7.49
N LEU A 34 3.08 33.26 6.18
CA LEU A 34 2.23 33.90 5.19
C LEU A 34 0.91 33.14 5.06
N GLU A 35 -0.18 33.75 5.57
CA GLU A 35 -1.54 33.23 5.43
C GLU A 35 -2.15 33.62 4.08
N GLY A 36 -2.93 32.73 3.48
CA GLY A 36 -3.69 33.01 2.24
C GLY A 36 -2.91 32.89 0.93
N VAL A 37 -1.63 32.49 0.96
CA VAL A 37 -0.82 32.22 -0.23
C VAL A 37 -0.54 30.73 -0.34
N GLU A 38 -0.70 30.15 -1.53
CA GLU A 38 -0.27 28.76 -1.78
C GLU A 38 1.26 28.68 -1.79
N THR A 39 1.81 27.95 -0.83
CA THR A 39 3.22 27.67 -0.61
C THR A 39 3.50 26.19 -0.84
N VAL A 40 4.77 25.80 -0.94
CA VAL A 40 5.16 24.38 -1.06
C VAL A 40 4.65 23.54 0.13
N PHE A 41 4.39 24.18 1.29
CA PHE A 41 3.97 23.51 2.52
C PHE A 41 2.46 23.29 2.63
N ASN A 42 1.65 24.19 2.08
CA ASN A 42 0.19 24.12 2.17
C ASN A 42 -0.47 23.73 0.84
N ARG A 43 0.33 23.59 -0.24
CA ARG A 43 -0.14 23.12 -1.54
C ARG A 43 -0.81 21.76 -1.38
N PRO A 44 -2.11 21.63 -1.74
CA PRO A 44 -2.79 20.36 -1.66
C PRO A 44 -2.04 19.33 -2.52
N PRO A 45 -1.93 18.06 -2.05
CA PRO A 45 -1.31 17.03 -2.85
C PRO A 45 -1.99 16.96 -4.23
N ARG A 46 -1.20 16.67 -5.27
CA ARG A 46 -1.68 16.64 -6.67
C ARG A 46 -2.83 15.64 -6.93
N ASN A 47 -3.16 14.82 -5.94
CA ASN A 47 -4.23 13.83 -5.93
C ASN A 47 -5.32 14.16 -4.89
N CYS A 48 -5.63 15.44 -4.66
CA CYS A 48 -6.76 15.88 -3.82
C CYS A 48 -8.11 15.83 -4.57
N ASP A 49 -8.32 14.81 -5.40
CA ASP A 49 -9.67 14.56 -5.90
C ASP A 49 -10.47 13.93 -4.76
N ILE A 50 -11.67 14.44 -4.50
CA ILE A 50 -12.59 13.87 -3.50
C ILE A 50 -12.93 12.46 -3.97
N ILE A 51 -12.26 11.46 -3.41
CA ILE A 51 -12.64 10.07 -3.61
C ILE A 51 -13.89 9.86 -2.76
N GLU A 52 -15.05 9.80 -3.41
CA GLU A 52 -16.23 9.24 -2.77
C GLU A 52 -15.85 7.86 -2.21
N ASN A 53 -16.02 7.67 -0.90
CA ASN A 53 -15.62 6.46 -0.17
C ASN A 53 -14.10 6.30 0.08
N ALA A 54 -13.37 7.40 0.32
CA ALA A 54 -11.98 7.35 0.80
C ALA A 54 -11.78 6.40 2.00
N ASP A 55 -12.78 6.30 2.89
CA ASP A 55 -12.79 5.42 4.08
C ASP A 55 -12.74 3.92 3.74
N VAL A 56 -13.07 3.52 2.50
CA VAL A 56 -13.00 2.11 2.04
C VAL A 56 -11.56 1.70 1.74
N TYR A 57 -10.70 2.65 1.39
CA TYR A 57 -9.31 2.37 1.06
C TYR A 57 -8.45 2.45 2.32
N LYS A 58 -8.13 1.28 2.89
CA LYS A 58 -7.30 1.13 4.11
C LYS A 58 -5.94 1.85 4.06
N PHE A 59 -5.45 2.21 2.87
CA PHE A 59 -4.17 2.90 2.67
C PHE A 59 -4.31 4.36 2.22
N SER A 60 -5.52 4.92 2.17
CA SER A 60 -5.79 6.27 1.66
C SER A 60 -5.12 6.53 0.30
N SER A 61 -4.98 5.48 -0.49
CA SER A 61 -4.12 5.42 -1.67
C SER A 61 -4.90 5.66 -2.96
N GLY A 62 -6.03 6.36 -2.88
CA GLY A 62 -6.73 6.76 -4.09
C GLY A 62 -5.86 7.75 -4.86
N GLY A 63 -5.17 7.23 -5.87
CA GLY A 63 -4.46 8.05 -6.83
C GLY A 63 -5.45 8.70 -7.80
N ARG A 64 -5.08 9.86 -8.33
CA ARG A 64 -5.75 10.43 -9.49
C ARG A 64 -5.54 9.48 -10.67
N VAL A 65 -6.63 8.91 -11.18
CA VAL A 65 -6.57 8.07 -12.36
C VAL A 65 -6.34 8.97 -13.57
N LEU A 66 -5.16 8.87 -14.19
CA LEU A 66 -4.73 9.73 -15.32
C LEU A 66 -5.47 9.42 -16.63
N GLU A 67 -6.23 8.34 -16.70
CA GLU A 67 -6.89 7.84 -17.91
C GLU A 67 -8.28 7.27 -17.60
N LYS A 68 -9.12 7.11 -18.63
CA LYS A 68 -10.47 6.53 -18.53
C LYS A 68 -10.38 5.09 -18.01
N VAL A 69 -10.45 4.90 -16.70
CA VAL A 69 -10.53 3.57 -16.10
C VAL A 69 -11.96 3.10 -16.17
N GLU A 70 -12.18 2.05 -16.96
CA GLU A 70 -13.28 1.14 -16.70
C GLU A 70 -12.98 0.48 -15.36
N SER A 71 -13.69 0.89 -14.32
CA SER A 71 -13.72 0.14 -13.06
C SER A 71 -14.32 -1.22 -13.37
N VAL A 72 -13.47 -2.21 -13.57
CA VAL A 72 -13.91 -3.59 -13.78
C VAL A 72 -14.38 -4.12 -12.43
N VAL A 73 -15.69 -4.15 -12.25
CA VAL A 73 -16.30 -4.90 -11.15
C VAL A 73 -16.09 -6.37 -11.45
N LEU A 74 -15.27 -7.03 -10.63
CA LEU A 74 -15.05 -8.47 -10.75
C LEU A 74 -16.38 -9.18 -10.47
N ASP A 75 -16.71 -10.15 -11.32
CA ASP A 75 -17.79 -11.06 -11.01
C ASP A 75 -17.42 -11.93 -9.80
N GLN A 76 -18.43 -12.51 -9.15
CA GLN A 76 -18.24 -13.30 -7.93
C GLN A 76 -17.21 -14.43 -8.11
N LYS A 77 -17.13 -15.01 -9.31
CA LYS A 77 -16.17 -16.09 -9.60
C LYS A 77 -14.74 -15.57 -9.69
N SER A 78 -14.49 -14.48 -10.42
CA SER A 78 -13.16 -13.89 -10.51
C SER A 78 -12.70 -13.37 -9.16
N LEU A 79 -13.60 -12.76 -8.38
CA LEU A 79 -13.30 -12.33 -7.02
C LEU A 79 -12.88 -13.51 -6.13
N ALA A 80 -13.64 -14.62 -6.17
CA ALA A 80 -13.30 -15.83 -5.42
C ALA A 80 -11.96 -16.44 -5.85
N GLN A 81 -11.65 -16.41 -7.14
CA GLN A 81 -10.34 -16.86 -7.65
C GLN A 81 -9.20 -15.97 -7.17
N ALA A 82 -9.38 -14.64 -7.21
CA ALA A 82 -8.39 -13.69 -6.72
C ALA A 82 -8.12 -13.88 -5.22
N HIS A 83 -9.17 -14.03 -4.40
CA HIS A 83 -9.04 -14.33 -2.98
C HIS A 83 -8.26 -15.64 -2.74
N ARG A 84 -8.61 -16.72 -3.45
CA ARG A 84 -7.88 -18.00 -3.36
C ARG A 84 -6.41 -17.86 -3.75
N TYR A 85 -6.13 -17.11 -4.80
CA TYR A 85 -4.76 -16.89 -5.26
C TYR A 85 -3.90 -16.23 -4.18
N VAL A 86 -4.41 -15.15 -3.58
CA VAL A 86 -3.73 -14.43 -2.48
C VAL A 86 -3.51 -15.35 -1.28
N LEU A 87 -4.52 -16.12 -0.87
CA LEU A 87 -4.42 -17.02 0.28
C LEU A 87 -3.38 -18.14 0.07
N LEU A 88 -3.22 -18.63 -1.16
CA LEU A 88 -2.30 -19.72 -1.49
C LEU A 88 -0.86 -19.26 -1.75
N HIS A 89 -0.66 -18.06 -2.29
CA HIS A 89 0.64 -17.59 -2.76
C HIS A 89 1.23 -16.44 -1.95
N SER A 90 0.52 -15.91 -0.96
CA SER A 90 1.07 -14.88 -0.06
C SER A 90 2.08 -15.47 0.92
N ASP A 91 3.25 -14.84 1.05
CA ASP A 91 4.28 -15.23 2.01
C ASP A 91 3.85 -14.98 3.46
N ILE A 92 3.07 -13.93 3.71
CA ILE A 92 2.55 -13.57 5.03
C ILE A 92 1.68 -14.71 5.60
N ILE A 93 0.94 -15.37 4.72
CA ILE A 93 -0.03 -16.43 5.08
C ILE A 93 0.64 -17.82 5.07
N SER A 94 1.92 -17.92 4.71
CA SER A 94 2.64 -19.20 4.60
C SER A 94 2.69 -19.97 5.91
N GLU A 95 2.86 -19.26 7.03
CA GLU A 95 2.89 -19.84 8.38
C GLU A 95 1.54 -20.47 8.72
N SER A 96 0.46 -19.70 8.58
CA SER A 96 -0.91 -20.16 8.85
C SER A 96 -1.31 -21.33 7.95
N ARG A 97 -0.87 -21.35 6.67
CA ARG A 97 -1.08 -22.52 5.80
C ARG A 97 -0.43 -23.77 6.36
N ARG A 98 0.79 -23.65 6.89
CA ARG A 98 1.52 -24.79 7.46
C ARG A 98 0.84 -25.31 8.72
N GLU A 99 0.45 -24.42 9.62
CA GLU A 99 -0.30 -24.77 10.84
C GLU A 99 -1.60 -25.50 10.52
N PHE A 100 -2.36 -24.98 9.55
CA PHE A 100 -3.59 -25.60 9.08
C PHE A 100 -3.35 -27.01 8.54
N LEU A 101 -2.33 -27.19 7.69
CA LEU A 101 -2.00 -28.52 7.15
C LEU A 101 -1.58 -29.50 8.24
N ILE A 102 -0.82 -29.05 9.24
CA ILE A 102 -0.46 -29.88 10.40
C ILE A 102 -1.73 -30.31 11.15
N ALA A 103 -2.64 -29.37 11.44
CA ALA A 103 -3.90 -29.67 12.12
C ALA A 103 -4.77 -30.66 11.31
N GLN A 104 -4.85 -30.50 9.99
CA GLN A 104 -5.62 -31.40 9.12
C GLN A 104 -5.02 -32.80 9.02
N ARG A 105 -3.69 -32.92 9.00
CA ARG A 105 -3.01 -34.22 9.00
C ARG A 105 -3.25 -34.96 10.32
N SER A 106 -3.21 -34.26 11.45
CA SER A 106 -3.50 -34.84 12.77
C SER A 106 -4.96 -35.32 12.89
N LEU A 107 -5.92 -34.55 12.36
CA LEU A 107 -7.33 -34.95 12.33
C LEU A 107 -7.56 -36.16 11.42
N ASN A 108 -6.87 -36.22 10.28
CA ASN A 108 -7.02 -37.27 9.27
C ASN A 108 -5.87 -38.30 9.30
N HIS A 109 -5.47 -38.76 10.50
CA HIS A 109 -4.37 -39.71 10.68
C HIS A 109 -4.52 -41.03 9.89
N ASN A 110 -5.75 -41.40 9.51
CA ASN A 110 -6.05 -42.60 8.73
C ASN A 110 -5.84 -42.43 7.21
N ILE A 111 -5.63 -41.20 6.74
CA ILE A 111 -5.49 -40.89 5.31
C ILE A 111 -4.05 -40.45 5.05
N ARG A 112 -3.36 -41.13 4.13
CA ARG A 112 -2.03 -40.68 3.70
C ARG A 112 -2.17 -39.35 2.93
N PRO A 113 -1.60 -38.24 3.42
CA PRO A 113 -1.72 -36.95 2.75
C PRO A 113 -0.96 -37.00 1.42
N THR A 114 -1.66 -36.75 0.31
CA THR A 114 -1.05 -36.53 -1.00
C THR A 114 -1.16 -35.04 -1.35
N PRO A 115 -0.28 -34.49 -2.22
CA PRO A 115 -0.34 -33.08 -2.60
C PRO A 115 -1.72 -32.65 -3.12
N ARG A 116 -2.44 -33.55 -3.79
CA ARG A 116 -3.79 -33.33 -4.30
C ARG A 116 -4.83 -33.19 -3.19
N ILE A 117 -4.71 -33.96 -2.12
CA ILE A 117 -5.60 -33.88 -0.94
C ILE A 117 -5.30 -32.60 -0.16
N GLU A 118 -4.03 -32.26 0.02
CA GLU A 118 -3.63 -31.04 0.72
C GLU A 118 -4.09 -29.77 -0.02
N GLN A 119 -3.93 -29.74 -1.34
CA GLN A 119 -4.48 -28.66 -2.16
C GLN A 119 -6.00 -28.57 -2.01
N ARG A 120 -6.71 -29.70 -1.97
CA ARG A 120 -8.16 -29.69 -1.76
C ARG A 120 -8.53 -29.08 -0.41
N TRP A 121 -7.85 -29.45 0.67
CA TRP A 121 -8.07 -28.84 1.98
C TRP A 121 -7.77 -27.34 1.99
N LEU A 122 -6.70 -26.91 1.32
CA LEU A 122 -6.35 -25.49 1.22
C LEU A 122 -7.38 -24.68 0.42
N VAL A 123 -8.02 -25.27 -0.59
CA VAL A 123 -9.02 -24.57 -1.41
C VAL A 123 -10.39 -24.53 -0.72
N GLU A 124 -10.77 -25.63 -0.05
CA GLU A 124 -12.13 -25.80 0.49
C GLU A 124 -12.27 -25.37 1.95
N LEU A 125 -11.25 -25.55 2.79
CA LEU A 125 -11.38 -25.47 4.26
C LEU A 125 -10.50 -24.39 4.89
N PHE A 126 -9.35 -24.09 4.28
CA PHE A 126 -8.41 -23.10 4.83
C PHE A 126 -8.99 -21.69 4.99
N PRO A 127 -9.79 -21.12 4.04
CA PRO A 127 -10.31 -19.77 4.20
C PRO A 127 -11.19 -19.60 5.46
N GLU A 128 -12.09 -20.55 5.71
CA GLU A 128 -12.96 -20.58 6.88
C GLU A 128 -12.17 -20.80 8.18
N TRP A 129 -11.17 -21.69 8.15
CA TRP A 129 -10.30 -21.91 9.29
C TRP A 129 -9.51 -20.63 9.65
N LEU A 130 -8.93 -19.96 8.66
CA LEU A 130 -8.17 -18.73 8.85
C LEU A 130 -9.05 -17.62 9.41
N PHE A 131 -10.28 -17.48 8.90
CA PHE A 131 -11.24 -16.50 9.39
C PHE A 131 -11.56 -16.69 10.88
N LYS A 132 -11.73 -17.94 11.32
CA LYS A 132 -11.93 -18.25 12.75
C LYS A 132 -10.72 -17.88 13.61
N GLN A 133 -9.50 -18.16 13.14
CA GLN A 133 -8.28 -17.81 13.87
C GLN A 133 -8.13 -16.29 14.04
N VAL A 134 -8.36 -15.53 12.98
CA VAL A 134 -8.28 -14.06 13.03
C VAL A 134 -9.36 -13.46 13.94
N ARG A 135 -10.59 -14.02 13.94
CA ARG A 135 -11.66 -13.57 14.85
C ARG A 135 -11.33 -13.80 16.32
N CYS A 136 -10.61 -14.87 16.66
CA CYS A 136 -10.22 -15.16 18.04
C CYS A 136 -9.12 -14.24 18.57
N LEU A 137 -8.37 -13.53 17.71
CA LEU A 137 -7.29 -12.62 18.10
C LEU A 137 -7.74 -11.16 18.31
N ILE A 138 -9.02 -10.85 18.04
CA ILE A 138 -9.57 -9.49 18.11
C ILE A 138 -10.46 -9.28 19.37
N TYR A 139 -10.44 -10.23 20.32
CA TYR A 139 -11.11 -10.10 21.62
C TYR A 139 -10.12 -10.21 22.78
#